data_AF-A0A9W4UGZ6-F1
#
_entry.id   AF-A0A9W4UGZ6-F1
#
_cell.length_a   1.000
_cell.length_b   1.000
_cell.length_c   1.000
_cell.angle_alpha   90.00
_cell.angle_beta   90.00
_cell.angle_gamma   90.00
#
_symmetry.space_group_name_H-M   'P 1'
#
loop_
_entity.id
_entity.type
_entity.pdbx_description
1 polymer ?
#
loop_
_entity_poly.entity_id
_entity_poly.type
_entity_poly.pdbx_seq_one_letter_code
_entity_poly.pdbx_strand_id
1 'polypeptide(L)'
;MLSTLSSAKKAALLNPSKHLQHLKSFITNSHIHVHKMMTATTTNLITTGLLALLAALTLYLLQKQNLRPSRHPKHPFPFLALPPELRLKIYTCFPPGETGNTKIYLINKQINAEYIHHHATTTRIQLSVSAKNYTHPSKPTSSPSSSSTTPPPTQALPPLWTLSPTLTQHLQKATIHLTLTSPLLGYSSPRDIVIPSPSPSSPSSFDPATQFPLTQHLTTTLCSSAFPSLKDIHVKIRAIPDPLWNPIWFWYHVSQALKSVARIRKISFEVEGWSPGQHGMERRRRTKKPLKDLPPQKKEEEEDEEEEKWTWVCERGHWMADDGPNGGGCGNVKGGGNAGEGVMAAIGGRARKGEWEFSVREFCMRILYDECGECVGPVE
;
A
#
# COMPACT_ATOMS: atom_id res chain seq x y z
N MET A 1 22.51 87.33 49.54
CA MET A 1 21.42 88.05 50.26
C MET A 1 21.03 87.26 51.49
N LEU A 2 21.69 87.52 52.62
CA LEU A 2 21.32 87.04 53.95
C LEU A 2 21.08 88.28 54.81
N SER A 3 19.85 88.78 54.80
CA SER A 3 19.41 89.84 55.70
C SER A 3 17.90 89.87 55.71
N THR A 4 17.31 89.36 56.79
CA THR A 4 15.96 89.60 57.36
C THR A 4 15.32 88.32 57.89
N LEU A 5 15.89 87.78 58.98
CA LEU A 5 15.15 86.86 59.84
C LEU A 5 14.89 87.58 61.16
N SER A 6 13.62 87.94 61.32
CA SER A 6 13.13 88.79 62.42
C SER A 6 13.17 88.07 63.77
N SER A 7 13.36 88.88 64.79
CA SER A 7 13.59 88.54 66.20
C SER A 7 12.52 87.64 66.85
N ALA A 8 11.35 87.48 66.24
CA ALA A 8 10.24 86.72 66.79
C ALA A 8 10.41 85.18 66.72
N LYS A 9 11.37 84.66 65.92
CA LYS A 9 11.66 83.21 65.84
C LYS A 9 12.70 82.70 66.86
N LYS A 10 13.38 83.59 67.60
CA LYS A 10 14.39 83.17 68.59
C LYS A 10 13.78 82.66 69.90
N ALA A 11 12.52 82.99 70.22
CA ALA A 11 11.91 82.59 71.49
C ALA A 11 11.28 81.18 71.49
N ALA A 12 11.08 80.55 70.33
CA ALA A 12 10.49 79.20 70.23
C ALA A 12 11.53 78.05 70.22
N LEU A 13 12.83 78.35 70.27
CA LEU A 13 13.92 77.38 70.13
C LEU A 13 14.51 76.85 71.46
N LEU A 14 13.92 77.18 72.61
CA LEU A 14 14.43 76.80 73.93
C LEU A 14 13.45 75.91 74.71
N ASN A 15 12.86 74.90 74.05
CA ASN A 15 12.27 73.78 74.78
C ASN A 15 12.85 72.44 74.29
N PRO A 16 14.04 72.05 74.80
CA PRO A 16 14.74 70.84 74.37
C PRO A 16 14.00 69.54 74.71
N SER A 17 12.95 69.59 75.53
CA SER A 17 12.20 68.39 75.95
C SER A 17 11.34 67.78 74.83
N LYS A 18 10.71 68.60 73.99
CA LYS A 18 9.83 68.13 72.91
C LYS A 18 10.61 67.60 71.70
N HIS A 19 11.78 68.16 71.43
CA HIS A 19 12.62 67.74 70.30
C HIS A 19 13.28 66.37 70.54
N LEU A 20 13.61 66.06 71.80
CA LEU A 20 14.18 64.77 72.20
C LEU A 20 13.16 63.62 72.11
N GLN A 21 11.87 63.87 72.38
CA GLN A 21 10.84 62.84 72.25
C GLN A 21 10.54 62.50 70.77
N HIS A 22 10.50 63.50 69.89
CA HIS A 22 10.36 63.26 68.45
C HIS A 22 11.55 62.48 67.87
N LEU A 23 12.78 62.82 68.26
CA LEU A 23 13.98 62.09 67.82
C LEU A 23 14.00 60.63 68.31
N LYS A 24 13.60 60.38 69.57
CA LYS A 24 13.50 59.00 70.09
C LYS A 24 12.47 58.17 69.30
N SER A 25 11.29 58.72 69.01
CA SER A 25 10.27 58.01 68.22
C SER A 25 10.70 57.74 66.77
N PHE A 26 11.49 58.64 66.18
CA PHE A 26 11.99 58.49 64.82
C PHE A 26 13.08 57.42 64.73
N ILE A 27 13.97 57.34 65.72
CA ILE A 27 15.03 56.34 65.79
C ILE A 27 14.45 54.94 66.08
N THR A 28 13.42 54.82 66.93
CA THR A 28 12.80 53.50 67.20
C THR A 28 12.00 52.99 65.99
N ASN A 29 11.32 53.87 65.25
CA ASN A 29 10.55 53.46 64.08
C ASN A 29 11.42 53.11 62.86
N SER A 30 12.57 53.79 62.68
CA SER A 30 13.49 53.46 61.60
C SER A 30 14.19 52.11 61.82
N HIS A 31 14.51 51.76 63.07
CA HIS A 31 15.14 50.48 63.39
C HIS A 31 14.20 49.28 63.16
N ILE A 32 12.89 49.44 63.43
CA ILE A 32 11.90 48.39 63.17
C ILE A 32 11.68 48.19 61.66
N HIS A 33 11.74 49.26 60.87
CA HIS A 33 11.52 49.16 59.44
C HIS A 33 12.68 48.49 58.70
N VAL A 34 13.93 48.78 59.10
CA VAL A 34 15.14 48.15 58.52
C VAL A 34 15.19 46.66 58.86
N HIS A 35 14.82 46.27 60.09
CA HIS A 35 14.82 44.86 60.48
C HIS A 35 13.73 44.04 59.76
N LYS A 36 12.56 44.63 59.47
CA LYS A 36 11.53 43.99 58.64
C LYS A 36 11.95 43.88 57.17
N MET A 37 12.71 44.84 56.66
CA MET A 37 13.14 44.83 55.25
C MET A 37 14.28 43.80 55.01
N MET A 38 15.19 43.62 55.98
CA MET A 38 16.26 42.60 55.90
C MET A 38 15.76 41.17 56.13
N THR A 39 14.72 40.97 56.94
CA THR A 39 14.12 39.63 57.14
C THR A 39 13.23 39.19 55.97
N ALA A 40 12.59 40.14 55.28
CA ALA A 40 11.80 39.84 54.07
C ALA A 40 12.68 39.47 52.85
N THR A 41 13.87 40.05 52.72
CA THR A 41 14.76 39.75 51.58
C THR A 41 15.47 38.40 51.71
N THR A 42 15.85 38.02 52.93
CA THR A 42 16.54 36.75 53.20
C THR A 42 15.62 35.54 53.03
N THR A 43 14.36 35.65 53.44
CA THR A 43 13.36 34.57 53.28
C THR A 43 13.00 34.31 51.82
N ASN A 44 12.91 35.36 50.99
CA ASN A 44 12.67 35.22 49.56
C ASN A 44 13.86 34.59 48.81
N LEU A 45 15.09 34.86 49.24
CA LEU A 45 16.28 34.26 48.62
C LEU A 45 16.38 32.75 48.91
N ILE A 46 16.08 32.34 50.15
CA ILE A 46 16.13 30.94 50.56
C ILE A 46 15.02 30.12 49.87
N THR A 47 13.80 30.67 49.81
CA THR A 47 12.66 29.98 49.18
C THR A 47 12.84 29.83 47.68
N THR A 48 13.30 30.86 46.97
CA THR A 48 13.57 30.78 45.53
C THR A 48 14.73 29.82 45.21
N GLY A 49 15.79 29.82 46.02
CA GLY A 49 16.90 28.88 45.88
C GLY A 49 16.49 27.42 46.08
N LEU A 50 15.66 27.15 47.10
CA LEU A 50 15.16 25.79 47.37
C LEU A 50 14.26 25.28 46.22
N LEU A 51 13.40 26.15 45.69
CA LEU A 51 12.51 25.81 44.58
C LEU A 51 13.29 25.49 43.29
N ALA A 52 14.35 26.25 43.01
CA ALA A 52 15.23 26.01 41.87
C ALA A 52 15.98 24.67 41.99
N LEU A 53 16.46 24.32 43.19
CA LEU A 53 17.09 23.02 43.46
C LEU A 53 16.11 21.85 43.28
N LEU A 54 14.86 21.99 43.75
CA LEU A 54 13.80 21.00 43.56
C LEU A 54 13.43 20.83 42.07
N ALA A 55 13.38 21.93 41.31
CA ALA A 55 13.16 21.87 39.86
C ALA A 55 14.32 21.18 39.13
N ALA A 56 15.57 21.50 39.47
CA ALA A 56 16.74 20.84 38.90
C ALA A 56 16.78 19.33 39.23
N LEU A 57 16.44 18.96 40.46
CA LEU A 57 16.39 17.56 40.90
C LEU A 57 15.30 16.78 40.16
N THR A 58 14.11 17.36 40.01
CA THR A 58 13.01 16.69 39.28
C THR A 58 13.33 16.52 37.80
N LEU A 59 13.93 17.52 37.15
CA LEU A 59 14.43 17.40 35.78
C LEU A 59 15.52 16.33 35.64
N TYR A 60 16.47 16.28 36.58
CA TYR A 60 17.50 15.24 36.61
C TYR A 60 16.90 13.84 36.77
N LEU A 61 15.92 13.67 37.66
CA LEU A 61 15.23 12.38 37.86
C LEU A 61 14.42 11.97 36.63
N LEU A 62 13.73 12.90 35.98
CA LEU A 62 13.00 12.65 34.72
C LEU A 62 13.96 12.25 33.59
N GLN A 63 15.10 12.96 33.46
CA GLN A 63 16.11 12.64 32.46
C GLN A 63 16.75 11.26 32.73
N LYS A 64 17.01 10.94 34.01
CA LYS A 64 17.53 9.62 34.42
C LYS A 64 16.52 8.50 34.22
N GLN A 65 15.22 8.77 34.34
CA GLN A 65 14.15 7.80 34.00
C GLN A 65 14.03 7.60 32.49
N ASN A 66 14.10 8.67 31.68
CA ASN A 66 14.08 8.56 30.22
C ASN A 66 15.33 7.90 29.63
N LEU A 67 16.49 8.05 30.30
CA LEU A 67 17.76 7.43 29.89
C LEU A 67 17.95 6.01 30.43
N ARG A 68 17.03 5.48 31.25
CA ARG A 68 17.01 4.03 31.45
C ARG A 68 16.51 3.41 30.15
N PRO A 69 17.37 2.74 29.35
CA PRO A 69 16.87 1.94 28.24
C PRO A 69 15.81 1.04 28.84
N SER A 70 14.59 1.15 28.31
CA SER A 70 13.45 0.35 28.74
C SER A 70 13.97 -1.06 28.95
N ARG A 71 14.01 -1.52 30.21
CA ARG A 71 14.53 -2.85 30.54
C ARG A 71 13.61 -3.79 29.79
N HIS A 72 14.03 -4.21 28.61
CA HIS A 72 13.31 -5.19 27.84
C HIS A 72 13.05 -6.34 28.80
N PRO A 73 11.78 -6.70 29.07
CA PRO A 73 11.51 -7.87 29.88
C PRO A 73 12.29 -9.02 29.23
N LYS A 74 13.18 -9.66 30.00
CA LYS A 74 14.11 -10.69 29.50
C LYS A 74 13.37 -11.83 28.78
N HIS A 75 12.08 -11.96 29.04
CA HIS A 75 11.17 -12.77 28.28
C HIS A 75 9.99 -11.88 27.83
N PRO A 76 9.92 -11.48 26.55
CA PRO A 76 8.69 -10.91 26.03
C PRO A 76 7.57 -11.92 26.24
N PHE A 77 6.38 -11.43 26.60
CA PHE A 77 5.20 -12.26 26.73
C PHE A 77 5.02 -13.06 25.42
N PRO A 78 5.10 -14.40 25.44
CA PRO A 78 5.16 -15.21 24.23
C PRO A 78 3.77 -15.32 23.64
N PHE A 79 3.34 -14.27 22.93
CA PHE A 79 2.01 -14.18 22.35
C PHE A 79 1.72 -15.36 21.42
N LEU A 80 2.75 -15.88 20.74
CA LEU A 80 2.68 -17.09 19.91
C LEU A 80 2.54 -18.40 20.70
N ALA A 81 2.96 -18.44 21.96
CA ALA A 81 2.71 -19.58 22.84
C ALA A 81 1.28 -19.59 23.40
N LEU A 82 0.49 -18.53 23.14
CA LEU A 82 -0.93 -18.56 23.46
C LEU A 82 -1.66 -19.53 22.53
N PRO A 83 -2.61 -20.31 23.09
CA PRO A 83 -3.56 -21.10 22.31
C PRO A 83 -4.22 -20.25 21.20
N PRO A 84 -4.47 -20.83 20.01
CA PRO A 84 -5.07 -20.12 18.88
C PRO A 84 -6.37 -19.40 19.23
N GLU A 85 -7.19 -19.97 20.14
CA GLU A 85 -8.48 -19.41 20.55
C GLU A 85 -8.32 -18.07 21.29
N LEU A 86 -7.30 -17.96 22.15
CA LEU A 86 -7.01 -16.73 22.88
C LEU A 86 -6.44 -15.66 21.97
N ARG A 87 -5.59 -16.04 21.01
CA ARG A 87 -5.11 -15.11 19.98
C ARG A 87 -6.26 -14.55 19.15
N LEU A 88 -7.17 -15.42 18.71
CA LEU A 88 -8.34 -15.03 17.94
C LEU A 88 -9.24 -14.09 18.75
N LYS A 89 -9.49 -14.39 20.03
CA LYS A 89 -10.33 -13.56 20.91
C LYS A 89 -9.76 -12.15 21.08
N ILE A 90 -8.44 -12.04 21.23
CA ILE A 90 -7.74 -10.76 21.29
C ILE A 90 -7.91 -9.99 19.98
N TYR A 91 -7.79 -10.66 18.82
CA TYR A 91 -8.05 -10.01 17.53
C TYR A 91 -9.51 -9.58 17.35
N THR A 92 -10.49 -10.34 17.84
CA THR A 92 -11.91 -9.99 17.74
C THR A 92 -12.33 -8.84 18.64
N CYS A 93 -11.62 -8.60 19.76
CA CYS A 93 -11.91 -7.47 20.66
C CYS A 93 -11.47 -6.11 20.08
N PHE A 94 -10.76 -6.09 18.96
CA PHE A 94 -10.25 -4.87 18.33
C PHE A 94 -10.52 -4.86 16.83
N PRO A 95 -11.78 -4.65 16.40
CA PRO A 95 -12.12 -4.59 14.99
C PRO A 95 -11.40 -3.42 14.30
N PRO A 96 -10.88 -3.61 13.07
CA PRO A 96 -10.30 -2.53 12.28
C PRO A 96 -11.40 -1.55 11.87
N GLY A 97 -11.55 -0.44 12.60
CA GLY A 97 -12.52 0.61 12.25
C GLY A 97 -12.93 1.55 13.37
N GLU A 98 -12.80 1.15 14.64
CA GLU A 98 -13.13 2.03 15.77
C GLU A 98 -11.91 2.88 16.18
N THR A 99 -12.02 4.18 15.90
CA THR A 99 -10.98 5.21 16.00
C THR A 99 -10.50 5.52 17.44
N GLY A 100 -10.85 4.70 18.44
CA GLY A 100 -10.52 4.92 19.85
C GLY A 100 -9.31 4.14 20.40
N ASN A 101 -8.96 2.98 19.82
CA ASN A 101 -8.12 1.97 20.49
C ASN A 101 -6.75 1.71 19.84
N THR A 102 -6.21 2.67 19.06
CA THR A 102 -4.86 2.61 18.47
C THR A 102 -3.73 2.55 19.52
N LYS A 103 -4.04 2.72 20.81
CA LYS A 103 -3.04 2.80 21.89
C LYS A 103 -2.50 1.44 22.35
N ILE A 104 -3.26 0.35 22.25
CA ILE A 104 -2.81 -0.97 22.75
C ILE A 104 -1.78 -1.62 21.80
N TYR A 105 -1.89 -1.35 20.49
CA TYR A 105 -0.94 -1.85 19.48
C TYR A 105 0.47 -1.23 19.57
N LEU A 106 0.62 -0.11 20.27
CA LEU A 106 1.89 0.61 20.41
C LEU A 106 2.74 0.18 21.61
N ILE A 107 2.19 -0.61 22.54
CA ILE A 107 2.88 -0.92 23.81
C ILE A 107 3.97 -1.98 23.62
N ASN A 108 3.86 -2.85 22.59
CA ASN A 108 4.90 -3.83 22.29
C ASN A 108 5.20 -3.88 20.79
N LYS A 109 6.36 -3.32 20.40
CA LYS A 109 6.88 -3.34 19.03
C LYS A 109 6.92 -4.76 18.43
N GLN A 110 7.16 -5.78 19.24
CA GLN A 110 7.19 -7.18 18.78
C GLN A 110 5.79 -7.68 18.41
N ILE A 111 4.79 -7.44 19.26
CA ILE A 111 3.40 -7.85 18.97
C ILE A 111 2.89 -7.14 17.71
N ASN A 112 3.23 -5.86 17.54
CA ASN A 112 2.90 -5.15 16.31
C ASN A 112 3.60 -5.77 15.08
N ALA A 113 4.89 -6.10 15.17
CA ALA A 113 5.61 -6.73 14.07
C ALA A 113 5.01 -8.11 13.71
N GLU A 114 4.70 -8.94 14.71
CA GLU A 114 4.04 -10.24 14.52
C GLU A 114 2.63 -10.10 13.94
N TYR A 115 1.85 -9.13 14.42
CA TYR A 115 0.52 -8.83 13.87
C TYR A 115 0.60 -8.37 12.41
N ILE A 116 1.49 -7.43 12.10
CA ILE A 116 1.70 -6.96 10.72
C ILE A 116 2.16 -8.11 9.82
N HIS A 117 3.04 -8.98 10.31
CA HIS A 117 3.47 -10.17 9.59
C HIS A 117 2.31 -11.15 9.33
N HIS A 118 1.53 -11.48 10.37
CA HIS A 118 0.36 -12.34 10.24
C HIS A 118 -0.69 -11.76 9.29
N HIS A 119 -0.96 -10.46 9.39
CA HIS A 119 -1.88 -9.76 8.53
C HIS A 119 -1.36 -9.74 7.07
N ALA A 120 -0.09 -9.44 6.83
CA ALA A 120 0.50 -9.40 5.49
C ALA A 120 0.55 -10.77 4.79
N THR A 121 0.66 -11.86 5.57
CA THR A 121 0.73 -13.23 5.06
C THR A 121 -0.65 -13.87 4.89
N THR A 122 -1.57 -13.63 5.81
CA THR A 122 -2.88 -14.30 5.85
C THR A 122 -3.96 -13.52 5.11
N THR A 123 -3.93 -12.19 5.21
CA THR A 123 -5.00 -11.35 4.67
C THR A 123 -4.65 -10.81 3.29
N ARG A 124 -5.67 -10.61 2.45
CA ARG A 124 -5.54 -9.88 1.19
C ARG A 124 -5.59 -8.39 1.48
N ILE A 125 -4.49 -7.68 1.22
CA ILE A 125 -4.49 -6.21 1.31
C ILE A 125 -5.30 -5.64 0.15
N GLN A 126 -6.16 -4.67 0.46
CA GLN A 126 -6.98 -3.97 -0.50
C GLN A 126 -6.21 -2.75 -1.01
N LEU A 127 -5.89 -2.75 -2.31
CA LEU A 127 -5.25 -1.65 -3.01
C LEU A 127 -6.25 -1.06 -3.98
N SER A 128 -6.45 0.26 -3.99
CA SER A 128 -7.41 0.91 -4.88
C SER A 128 -6.71 1.83 -5.87
N VAL A 129 -7.15 1.83 -7.12
CA VAL A 129 -6.78 2.80 -8.15
C VAL A 129 -8.06 3.35 -8.78
N SER A 130 -8.15 4.67 -8.82
CA SER A 130 -9.31 5.44 -9.27
C SER A 130 -8.81 6.77 -9.85
N ALA A 131 -9.67 7.48 -10.59
CA ALA A 131 -9.30 8.79 -11.11
C ALA A 131 -8.92 9.82 -10.03
N LYS A 132 -9.34 9.61 -8.76
CA LYS A 132 -9.04 10.52 -7.65
C LYS A 132 -7.63 10.36 -7.09
N ASN A 133 -7.04 9.17 -7.19
CA ASN A 133 -5.73 8.87 -6.59
C ASN A 133 -4.67 8.49 -7.62
N TYR A 134 -5.02 8.46 -8.90
CA TYR A 134 -4.10 8.22 -10.00
C TYR A 134 -3.69 9.54 -10.65
N THR A 135 -2.40 9.85 -10.58
CA THR A 135 -1.83 10.97 -11.32
C THR A 135 -1.34 10.45 -12.66
N HIS A 136 -1.92 10.93 -13.76
CA HIS A 136 -1.39 10.59 -15.09
C HIS A 136 0.06 11.04 -15.20
N PRO A 137 0.94 10.23 -15.82
CA PRO A 137 2.16 10.78 -16.36
C PRO A 137 1.77 11.91 -17.30
N SER A 138 2.04 13.14 -16.90
CA SER A 138 1.78 14.31 -17.73
C SER A 138 2.44 14.07 -19.07
N LYS A 139 1.63 14.01 -20.14
CA LYS A 139 2.16 13.97 -21.50
C LYS A 139 3.21 15.07 -21.58
N PRO A 140 4.46 14.79 -21.97
CA PRO A 140 5.53 15.78 -21.95
C PRO A 140 5.02 16.98 -22.71
N THR A 141 4.74 18.07 -21.99
CA THR A 141 4.23 19.31 -22.57
C THR A 141 5.31 19.73 -23.55
N SER A 142 5.03 19.54 -24.84
CA SER A 142 5.92 19.89 -25.93
C SER A 142 5.95 21.40 -26.05
N SER A 143 6.54 22.06 -25.06
CA SER A 143 7.02 23.42 -25.18
C SER A 143 8.29 23.35 -26.01
N PRO A 144 8.33 23.94 -27.22
CA PRO A 144 9.48 23.89 -28.10
C PRO A 144 10.59 24.81 -27.56
N SER A 145 11.32 24.37 -26.54
CA SER A 145 12.55 25.03 -26.11
C SER A 145 13.74 24.35 -26.78
N SER A 146 14.16 24.97 -27.88
CA SER A 146 15.47 24.93 -28.55
C SER A 146 16.56 24.00 -27.97
N SER A 147 16.88 22.96 -28.74
CA SER A 147 18.24 22.43 -29.01
C SER A 147 19.19 22.23 -27.82
N SER A 148 18.88 21.31 -26.91
CA SER A 148 19.90 20.65 -26.10
C SER A 148 19.97 19.17 -26.45
N THR A 149 21.15 18.71 -26.87
CA THR A 149 21.43 17.37 -27.43
C THR A 149 21.56 16.28 -26.36
N THR A 150 21.05 16.52 -25.15
CA THR A 150 21.15 15.57 -24.04
C THR A 150 19.88 14.72 -24.01
N PRO A 151 19.98 13.37 -24.03
CA PRO A 151 18.80 12.52 -23.91
C PRO A 151 18.07 12.88 -22.60
N PRO A 152 16.75 13.14 -22.66
CA PRO A 152 16.01 13.55 -21.48
C PRO A 152 16.11 12.45 -20.41
N PRO A 153 16.39 12.79 -19.14
CA PRO A 153 16.41 11.81 -18.07
C PRO A 153 15.05 11.10 -18.03
N THR A 154 15.07 9.77 -18.11
CA THR A 154 13.86 8.94 -18.00
C THR A 154 13.18 9.25 -16.67
N GLN A 155 12.12 10.07 -16.70
CA GLN A 155 11.40 10.42 -15.49
C GLN A 155 10.73 9.17 -14.95
N ALA A 156 11.20 8.70 -13.79
CA ALA A 156 10.59 7.57 -13.10
C ALA A 156 9.16 7.94 -12.70
N LEU A 157 8.19 7.10 -13.09
CA LEU A 157 6.80 7.25 -12.69
C LEU A 157 6.70 7.18 -11.15
N PRO A 158 5.91 8.04 -10.50
CA PRO A 158 5.67 7.92 -9.06
C PRO A 158 5.00 6.57 -8.76
N PRO A 159 5.26 5.94 -7.61
CA PRO A 159 4.64 4.67 -7.26
C PRO A 159 3.11 4.82 -7.15
N LEU A 160 2.35 3.84 -7.67
CA LEU A 160 0.87 3.84 -7.58
C LEU A 160 0.36 3.86 -6.14
N TRP A 161 1.10 3.24 -5.22
CA TRP A 161 0.76 3.18 -3.81
C TRP A 161 1.99 3.49 -2.96
N THR A 162 1.80 4.34 -1.95
CA THR A 162 2.81 4.68 -0.95
C THR A 162 2.72 3.72 0.23
N LEU A 163 3.18 2.49 0.04
CA LEU A 163 3.24 1.48 1.11
C LEU A 163 4.63 1.46 1.76
N SER A 164 4.68 1.08 3.04
CA SER A 164 5.95 0.94 3.74
C SER A 164 6.73 -0.26 3.18
N PRO A 165 8.07 -0.16 3.00
CA PRO A 165 8.87 -1.27 2.47
C PRO A 165 8.75 -2.56 3.29
N THR A 166 8.59 -2.44 4.62
CA THR A 166 8.40 -3.59 5.51
C THR A 166 7.10 -4.33 5.23
N LEU A 167 6.01 -3.62 4.92
CA LEU A 167 4.73 -4.25 4.59
C LEU A 167 4.82 -4.98 3.24
N THR A 168 5.42 -4.33 2.24
CA THR A 168 5.46 -4.86 0.88
C THR A 168 6.39 -6.07 0.73
N GLN A 169 7.42 -6.19 1.59
CA GLN A 169 8.27 -7.38 1.69
C GLN A 169 7.52 -8.64 2.13
N HIS A 170 6.48 -8.51 2.96
CA HIS A 170 5.72 -9.64 3.48
C HIS A 170 4.39 -9.88 2.77
N LEU A 171 3.98 -8.97 1.90
CA LEU A 171 2.73 -9.06 1.16
C LEU A 171 2.75 -10.24 0.19
N GLN A 172 1.93 -11.27 0.45
CA GLN A 172 1.79 -12.42 -0.45
C GLN A 172 0.54 -12.36 -1.33
N LYS A 173 -0.52 -11.72 -0.82
CA LYS A 173 -1.83 -11.67 -1.47
C LYS A 173 -2.37 -10.25 -1.51
N ALA A 174 -2.83 -9.80 -2.67
CA ALA A 174 -3.42 -8.47 -2.85
C ALA A 174 -4.78 -8.55 -3.55
N THR A 175 -5.67 -7.64 -3.20
CA THR A 175 -6.88 -7.34 -3.96
C THR A 175 -6.74 -5.93 -4.54
N ILE A 176 -6.74 -5.81 -5.85
CA ILE A 176 -6.57 -4.54 -6.57
C ILE A 176 -7.94 -4.12 -7.10
N HIS A 177 -8.51 -3.08 -6.52
CA HIS A 177 -9.74 -2.43 -6.97
C HIS A 177 -9.40 -1.37 -8.01
N LEU A 178 -9.88 -1.57 -9.23
CA LEU A 178 -9.72 -0.65 -10.35
C LEU A 178 -11.07 -0.02 -10.65
N THR A 179 -11.24 1.26 -10.28
CA THR A 179 -12.43 2.05 -10.65
C THR A 179 -12.13 2.83 -11.91
N LEU A 180 -12.52 2.25 -13.04
CA LEU A 180 -12.06 2.67 -14.35
C LEU A 180 -12.92 3.79 -14.92
N THR A 181 -12.24 4.81 -15.41
CA THR A 181 -12.82 5.98 -16.07
C THR A 181 -12.04 6.24 -17.35
N SER A 182 -12.65 6.87 -18.36
CA SER A 182 -11.92 7.23 -19.60
C SER A 182 -10.66 8.04 -19.31
N PRO A 183 -10.70 9.07 -18.42
CA PRO A 183 -9.50 9.78 -18.01
C PRO A 183 -8.41 8.85 -17.51
N LEU A 184 -8.73 7.90 -16.62
CA LEU A 184 -7.77 6.97 -16.01
C LEU A 184 -7.00 6.12 -17.04
N LEU A 185 -7.63 5.82 -18.18
CA LEU A 185 -7.00 5.10 -19.29
C LEU A 185 -6.16 6.01 -20.19
N GLY A 186 -6.17 7.32 -19.96
CA GLY A 186 -5.44 8.32 -20.75
C GLY A 186 -6.27 8.94 -21.87
N TYR A 187 -7.60 8.77 -21.86
CA TYR A 187 -8.50 9.24 -22.91
C TYR A 187 -9.50 10.25 -22.37
N SER A 188 -9.83 11.26 -23.18
CA SER A 188 -10.85 12.25 -22.78
C SER A 188 -12.26 11.67 -22.90
N SER A 189 -12.49 10.85 -23.93
CA SER A 189 -13.75 10.17 -24.21
C SER A 189 -13.52 8.66 -24.37
N PRO A 190 -14.48 7.80 -23.97
CA PRO A 190 -14.38 6.36 -24.23
C PRO A 190 -14.28 6.01 -25.72
N ARG A 191 -14.75 6.90 -26.61
CA ARG A 191 -14.69 6.72 -28.08
C ARG A 191 -13.29 6.88 -28.64
N ASP A 192 -12.41 7.56 -27.91
CA ASP A 192 -11.04 7.80 -28.35
C ASP A 192 -10.12 6.62 -28.00
N ILE A 193 -10.65 5.61 -27.30
CA ILE A 193 -9.91 4.41 -26.94
C ILE A 193 -9.59 3.65 -28.22
N VAL A 194 -8.36 3.84 -28.69
CA VAL A 194 -7.78 3.02 -29.74
C VAL A 194 -7.35 1.72 -29.08
N ILE A 195 -8.07 0.63 -29.37
CA ILE A 195 -7.67 -0.70 -28.91
C ILE A 195 -6.29 -0.98 -29.52
N PRO A 196 -5.28 -1.27 -28.69
CA PRO A 196 -3.96 -1.53 -29.19
C PRO A 196 -3.96 -2.85 -29.97
N SER A 197 -3.83 -2.75 -31.28
CA SER A 197 -3.74 -3.93 -32.14
C SER A 197 -2.38 -4.58 -31.91
N PRO A 198 -2.31 -5.89 -31.62
CA PRO A 198 -1.04 -6.59 -31.58
C PRO A 198 -0.33 -6.45 -32.93
N SER A 199 0.99 -6.20 -32.90
CA SER A 199 1.78 -6.12 -34.12
C SER A 199 1.77 -7.49 -34.82
N PRO A 200 1.49 -7.57 -36.14
CA PRO A 200 1.40 -8.84 -36.86
C PRO A 200 2.73 -9.59 -36.94
N SER A 201 3.87 -8.92 -36.68
CA SER A 201 5.20 -9.53 -36.74
C SER A 201 5.56 -10.35 -35.49
N SER A 202 4.82 -10.23 -34.39
CA SER A 202 5.10 -10.98 -33.16
C SER A 202 3.83 -11.13 -32.31
N PRO A 203 2.96 -12.11 -32.62
CA PRO A 203 1.70 -12.31 -31.91
C PRO A 203 1.89 -12.76 -30.45
N SER A 204 3.09 -13.23 -30.08
CA SER A 204 3.44 -13.63 -28.71
C SER A 204 4.12 -12.53 -27.90
N SER A 205 4.65 -11.48 -28.51
CA SER A 205 5.25 -10.37 -27.75
C SER A 205 4.21 -9.29 -27.49
N PHE A 206 3.68 -9.29 -26.28
CA PHE A 206 2.86 -8.19 -25.77
C PHE A 206 3.74 -6.92 -25.69
N ASP A 207 3.68 -6.06 -26.73
CA ASP A 207 4.49 -4.87 -26.82
C ASP A 207 4.09 -3.87 -25.71
N PRO A 208 4.97 -3.53 -24.76
CA PRO A 208 4.69 -2.57 -23.71
C PRO A 208 4.21 -1.21 -24.23
N ALA A 209 4.64 -0.81 -25.43
CA ALA A 209 4.25 0.46 -26.05
C ALA A 209 2.78 0.51 -26.45
N THR A 210 2.15 -0.66 -26.59
CA THR A 210 0.72 -0.78 -26.92
C THR A 210 -0.15 -0.90 -25.68
N GLN A 211 0.39 -0.91 -24.45
CA GLN A 211 -0.45 -1.07 -23.27
C GLN A 211 -1.20 0.22 -22.91
N PHE A 212 -2.38 0.08 -22.30
CA PHE A 212 -2.99 1.19 -21.60
C PHE A 212 -1.99 1.76 -20.58
N PRO A 213 -1.81 3.09 -20.48
CA PRO A 213 -0.86 3.71 -19.56
C PRO A 213 -1.02 3.20 -18.12
N LEU A 214 -2.26 3.04 -17.66
CA LEU A 214 -2.55 2.48 -16.34
C LEU A 214 -2.01 1.05 -16.18
N THR A 215 -2.20 0.19 -17.20
CA THR A 215 -1.75 -1.20 -17.17
C THR A 215 -0.22 -1.29 -17.16
N GLN A 216 0.45 -0.41 -17.91
CA GLN A 216 1.90 -0.29 -17.87
C GLN A 216 2.39 0.20 -16.49
N HIS A 217 1.75 1.22 -15.91
CA HIS A 217 2.10 1.74 -14.59
C HIS A 217 1.84 0.72 -13.48
N LEU A 218 0.74 -0.03 -13.58
CA LEU A 218 0.41 -1.15 -12.71
C LEU A 218 1.49 -2.22 -12.77
N THR A 219 1.84 -2.66 -13.97
CA THR A 219 2.82 -3.72 -14.18
C THR A 219 4.21 -3.28 -13.75
N THR A 220 4.65 -2.06 -14.07
CA THR A 220 5.94 -1.53 -13.62
C THR A 220 6.01 -1.41 -12.10
N THR A 221 4.94 -0.93 -11.45
CA THR A 221 4.87 -0.89 -9.98
C THR A 221 4.91 -2.30 -9.39
N LEU A 222 4.17 -3.25 -9.96
CA LEU A 222 4.12 -4.64 -9.52
C LEU A 222 5.31 -5.49 -9.96
N CYS A 223 6.15 -5.05 -10.90
CA CYS A 223 7.43 -5.66 -11.28
C CYS A 223 8.57 -5.08 -10.44
N SER A 224 8.46 -3.81 -10.03
CA SER A 224 9.48 -3.14 -9.23
C SER A 224 9.81 -3.93 -7.97
N SER A 225 11.00 -3.70 -7.39
CA SER A 225 11.42 -4.33 -6.13
C SER A 225 10.50 -4.03 -4.94
N ALA A 226 9.46 -3.21 -5.12
CA ALA A 226 8.48 -2.90 -4.09
C ALA A 226 7.77 -4.16 -3.55
N PHE A 227 7.36 -5.12 -4.39
CA PHE A 227 6.50 -6.24 -3.97
C PHE A 227 7.13 -7.64 -4.16
N PRO A 228 8.28 -7.94 -3.55
CA PRO A 228 9.06 -9.15 -3.85
C PRO A 228 8.30 -10.45 -3.60
N SER A 229 7.40 -10.47 -2.61
CA SER A 229 6.72 -11.69 -2.14
C SER A 229 5.32 -11.89 -2.69
N LEU A 230 4.82 -10.98 -3.54
CA LEU A 230 3.45 -11.01 -4.03
C LEU A 230 3.26 -12.14 -5.04
N LYS A 231 2.38 -13.09 -4.71
CA LYS A 231 2.11 -14.31 -5.50
C LYS A 231 0.68 -14.36 -6.03
N ASP A 232 -0.28 -13.91 -5.22
CA ASP A 232 -1.70 -13.99 -5.55
C ASP A 232 -2.28 -12.59 -5.69
N ILE A 233 -2.86 -12.30 -6.86
CA ILE A 233 -3.58 -11.05 -7.10
C ILE A 233 -5.04 -11.37 -7.40
N HIS A 234 -5.93 -10.60 -6.77
CA HIS A 234 -7.34 -10.56 -7.11
C HIS A 234 -7.66 -9.18 -7.66
N VAL A 235 -8.02 -9.08 -8.94
CA VAL A 235 -8.30 -7.82 -9.61
C VAL A 235 -9.81 -7.63 -9.67
N LYS A 236 -10.30 -6.62 -8.96
CA LYS A 236 -11.70 -6.18 -9.00
C LYS A 236 -11.82 -4.98 -9.92
N ILE A 237 -12.53 -5.15 -11.03
CA ILE A 237 -12.73 -4.10 -12.03
C ILE A 237 -14.14 -3.56 -11.87
N ARG A 238 -14.24 -2.28 -11.52
CA ARG A 238 -15.49 -1.52 -11.57
C ARG A 238 -15.43 -0.57 -12.75
N ALA A 239 -16.20 -0.85 -13.79
CA ALA A 239 -16.44 0.14 -14.83
C ALA A 239 -17.48 1.15 -14.34
N ILE A 240 -17.21 2.44 -14.54
CA ILE A 240 -18.28 3.43 -14.50
C ILE A 240 -19.27 3.07 -15.63
N PRO A 241 -20.60 3.17 -15.40
CA PRO A 241 -21.63 2.80 -16.36
C PRO A 241 -21.67 3.77 -17.56
N ASP A 242 -20.63 3.75 -18.37
CA ASP A 242 -20.64 4.33 -19.70
C ASP A 242 -21.00 3.19 -20.69
N PRO A 243 -22.09 3.30 -21.46
CA PRO A 243 -22.56 2.23 -22.34
C PRO A 243 -21.59 1.92 -23.48
N LEU A 244 -20.63 2.82 -23.77
CA LEU A 244 -19.59 2.59 -24.77
C LEU A 244 -18.41 1.79 -24.22
N TRP A 245 -18.46 1.40 -22.95
CA TRP A 245 -17.37 0.77 -22.23
C TRP A 245 -17.61 -0.73 -22.07
N ASN A 246 -16.68 -1.53 -22.59
CA ASN A 246 -16.64 -2.95 -22.33
C ASN A 246 -15.53 -3.29 -21.32
N PRO A 247 -15.87 -3.54 -20.03
CA PRO A 247 -14.86 -3.86 -19.01
C PRO A 247 -14.06 -5.12 -19.33
N ILE A 248 -14.58 -6.02 -20.17
CA ILE A 248 -13.91 -7.26 -20.58
C ILE A 248 -12.62 -6.97 -21.33
N TRP A 249 -12.56 -5.92 -22.16
CA TRP A 249 -11.35 -5.61 -22.89
C TRP A 249 -10.22 -5.18 -21.95
N PHE A 250 -10.54 -4.30 -21.00
CA PHE A 250 -9.56 -3.88 -20.02
C PHE A 250 -9.11 -5.04 -19.13
N TRP A 251 -10.06 -5.90 -18.72
CA TRP A 251 -9.78 -7.15 -18.01
C TRP A 251 -8.75 -8.01 -18.76
N TYR A 252 -8.96 -8.20 -20.08
CA TYR A 252 -8.03 -8.96 -20.92
C TYR A 252 -6.64 -8.31 -20.90
N HIS A 253 -6.52 -7.02 -21.19
CA HIS A 253 -5.21 -6.35 -21.22
C HIS A 253 -4.49 -6.35 -19.87
N VAL A 254 -5.21 -6.18 -18.76
CA VAL A 254 -4.62 -6.29 -17.42
C VAL A 254 -4.15 -7.71 -17.15
N SER A 255 -4.94 -8.72 -17.52
CA SER A 255 -4.53 -10.11 -17.34
C SER A 255 -3.23 -10.42 -18.11
N GLN A 256 -3.16 -10.01 -19.37
CA GLN A 256 -1.95 -10.19 -20.20
C GLN A 256 -0.74 -9.47 -19.61
N ALA A 257 -0.91 -8.24 -19.14
CA ALA A 257 0.20 -7.49 -18.57
C ALA A 257 0.69 -8.10 -17.25
N LEU A 258 -0.21 -8.54 -16.37
CA LEU A 258 0.15 -9.16 -15.10
C LEU A 258 0.87 -10.50 -15.28
N LYS A 259 0.69 -11.21 -16.40
CA LYS A 259 1.47 -12.42 -16.71
C LYS A 259 2.96 -12.16 -16.83
N SER A 260 3.34 -10.97 -17.28
CA SER A 260 4.76 -10.58 -17.42
C SER A 260 5.46 -10.45 -16.06
N VAL A 261 4.70 -10.32 -14.97
CA VAL A 261 5.23 -10.28 -13.62
C VAL A 261 5.56 -11.70 -13.16
N ALA A 262 6.82 -12.12 -13.33
CA ALA A 262 7.28 -13.50 -13.13
C ALA A 262 6.88 -14.13 -11.77
N ARG A 263 6.83 -13.33 -10.71
CA ARG A 263 6.50 -13.79 -9.34
C ARG A 263 5.02 -14.12 -9.11
N ILE A 264 4.13 -13.56 -9.92
CA ILE A 264 2.69 -13.79 -9.76
C ILE A 264 2.38 -15.20 -10.26
N ARG A 265 1.76 -15.99 -9.39
CA ARG A 265 1.35 -17.37 -9.68
C ARG A 265 -0.13 -17.47 -9.96
N LYS A 266 -0.94 -16.65 -9.30
CA LYS A 266 -2.39 -16.68 -9.43
C LYS A 266 -2.94 -15.27 -9.62
N ILE A 267 -3.75 -15.11 -10.65
CA ILE A 267 -4.52 -13.90 -10.90
C ILE A 267 -5.99 -14.31 -10.91
N SER A 268 -6.82 -13.68 -10.10
CA SER A 268 -8.27 -13.91 -10.10
C SER A 268 -8.95 -12.60 -10.43
N PHE A 269 -10.11 -12.67 -11.06
CA PHE A 269 -10.78 -11.48 -11.55
C PHE A 269 -12.24 -11.44 -11.09
N GLU A 270 -12.73 -10.23 -10.90
CA GLU A 270 -14.12 -9.93 -10.64
C GLU A 270 -14.44 -8.63 -11.37
N VAL A 271 -15.49 -8.62 -12.19
CA VAL A 271 -15.93 -7.43 -12.92
C VAL A 271 -17.29 -7.02 -12.35
N GLU A 272 -17.38 -5.86 -11.71
CA GLU A 272 -18.62 -5.40 -11.08
C GLU A 272 -19.73 -5.24 -12.12
N GLY A 273 -20.92 -5.75 -11.80
CA GLY A 273 -22.09 -5.71 -12.69
C GLY A 273 -22.07 -6.76 -13.81
N TRP A 274 -21.01 -7.57 -13.89
CA TRP A 274 -20.96 -8.73 -14.76
C TRP A 274 -20.75 -9.96 -13.87
N SER A 275 -21.48 -11.03 -14.17
CA SER A 275 -21.33 -12.32 -13.47
C SER A 275 -20.67 -13.36 -14.37
N PRO A 276 -19.59 -13.06 -15.10
CA PRO A 276 -18.80 -14.17 -15.61
C PRO A 276 -18.31 -14.89 -14.36
N GLY A 277 -18.29 -16.23 -14.35
CA GLY A 277 -17.73 -16.96 -13.22
C GLY A 277 -16.40 -16.30 -12.79
N GLN A 278 -16.05 -16.29 -11.51
CA GLN A 278 -14.77 -15.77 -11.03
C GLN A 278 -13.63 -16.61 -11.59
N HIS A 279 -13.29 -16.33 -12.84
CA HIS A 279 -12.26 -17.04 -13.56
C HIS A 279 -10.93 -16.48 -13.15
N GLY A 280 -9.97 -17.39 -13.01
CA GLY A 280 -8.61 -17.07 -12.67
C GLY A 280 -7.65 -17.56 -13.74
N MET A 281 -6.44 -17.04 -13.65
CA MET A 281 -5.28 -17.56 -14.30
C MET A 281 -4.33 -18.09 -13.24
N GLU A 282 -3.79 -19.27 -13.47
CA GLU A 282 -2.83 -19.91 -12.58
C GLU A 282 -1.63 -20.41 -13.40
N ARG A 283 -0.41 -20.11 -12.93
CA ARG A 283 0.80 -20.77 -13.40
C ARG A 283 0.79 -22.17 -12.83
N ARG A 284 0.56 -23.16 -13.70
CA ARG A 284 0.69 -24.56 -13.32
C ARG A 284 1.98 -25.11 -13.88
N ARG A 285 2.74 -25.76 -13.00
CA ARG A 285 3.76 -26.69 -13.44
C ARG A 285 3.03 -27.87 -14.04
N ARG A 286 3.21 -28.11 -15.32
CA ARG A 286 2.77 -29.35 -15.92
C ARG A 286 3.63 -30.44 -15.32
N THR A 287 3.09 -31.15 -14.34
CA THR A 287 3.59 -32.48 -14.02
C THR A 287 3.39 -33.29 -15.29
N LYS A 288 4.45 -33.47 -16.09
CA LYS A 288 4.42 -34.39 -17.22
C LYS A 288 3.89 -35.70 -16.65
N LYS A 289 2.68 -36.14 -17.06
CA LYS A 289 2.17 -37.44 -16.64
C LYS A 289 3.29 -38.42 -16.95
N PRO A 290 3.79 -39.21 -15.99
CA PRO A 290 4.88 -40.14 -16.26
C PRO A 290 4.38 -41.04 -17.38
N LEU A 291 4.91 -40.84 -18.58
CA LEU A 291 4.52 -41.60 -19.75
C LEU A 291 5.11 -42.98 -19.53
N LYS A 292 4.27 -43.90 -19.06
CA LYS A 292 4.68 -45.18 -18.46
C LYS A 292 5.45 -46.11 -19.42
N ASP A 293 5.53 -45.77 -20.71
CA ASP A 293 6.08 -46.63 -21.76
C ASP A 293 7.25 -46.01 -22.55
N LEU A 294 7.89 -44.93 -22.08
CA LEU A 294 9.10 -44.44 -22.77
C LEU A 294 10.35 -45.27 -22.44
N PRO A 295 11.14 -45.64 -23.46
CA PRO A 295 12.41 -46.33 -23.26
C PRO A 295 13.39 -45.47 -22.43
N PRO A 296 14.19 -46.08 -21.54
CA PRO A 296 14.99 -45.39 -20.53
C PRO A 296 15.99 -44.38 -21.12
N GLN A 297 16.45 -44.58 -22.36
CA GLN A 297 17.44 -43.72 -23.00
C GLN A 297 16.93 -42.32 -23.41
N LYS A 298 15.61 -42.08 -23.47
CA LYS A 298 15.05 -40.74 -23.75
C LYS A 298 14.65 -39.96 -22.50
N LYS A 299 14.83 -40.56 -21.31
CA LYS A 299 14.38 -39.96 -20.06
C LYS A 299 15.34 -38.90 -19.52
N GLU A 300 16.63 -38.99 -19.85
CA GLU A 300 17.68 -38.13 -19.27
C GLU A 300 17.87 -36.79 -19.99
N GLU A 301 17.43 -36.64 -21.24
CA GLU A 301 17.53 -35.37 -21.99
C GLU A 301 16.27 -34.48 -21.87
N GLU A 302 15.19 -34.96 -21.25
CA GLU A 302 13.88 -34.25 -21.22
C GLU A 302 13.50 -33.67 -19.85
N GLU A 303 14.40 -33.74 -18.86
CA GLU A 303 14.16 -33.28 -17.48
C GLU A 303 14.39 -31.77 -17.26
N ASP A 304 15.00 -31.04 -18.19
CA ASP A 304 15.56 -29.72 -17.86
C ASP A 304 14.68 -28.48 -18.11
N GLU A 305 13.49 -28.60 -18.72
CA GLU A 305 12.60 -27.44 -18.91
C GLU A 305 11.16 -27.71 -18.46
N GLU A 306 10.93 -27.66 -17.13
CA GLU A 306 9.60 -27.44 -16.58
C GLU A 306 9.13 -26.00 -16.92
N GLU A 307 8.61 -25.81 -18.13
CA GLU A 307 7.99 -24.53 -18.49
C GLU A 307 6.71 -24.32 -17.65
N GLU A 308 6.74 -23.33 -16.76
CA GLU A 308 5.55 -22.85 -16.07
C GLU A 308 4.60 -22.20 -17.07
N LYS A 309 3.54 -22.91 -17.46
CA LYS A 309 2.53 -22.42 -18.39
C LYS A 309 1.37 -21.79 -17.63
N TRP A 310 0.88 -20.66 -18.14
CA TRP A 310 -0.37 -20.06 -17.67
C TRP A 310 -1.56 -20.90 -18.14
N THR A 311 -2.52 -21.12 -17.23
CA THR A 311 -3.77 -21.83 -17.52
C THR A 311 -4.94 -21.06 -16.95
N TRP A 312 -6.05 -21.09 -17.66
CA TRP A 312 -7.33 -20.56 -17.20
C TRP A 312 -8.00 -21.59 -16.31
N VAL A 313 -8.46 -21.14 -15.15
CA VAL A 313 -9.10 -21.98 -14.14
C VAL A 313 -10.42 -21.36 -13.68
N CYS A 314 -11.41 -22.19 -13.37
CA CYS A 314 -12.67 -21.73 -12.81
C CYS A 314 -12.54 -21.40 -11.31
N GLU A 315 -13.60 -20.92 -10.67
CA GLU A 315 -13.61 -20.56 -9.24
C GLU A 315 -13.20 -21.72 -8.32
N ARG A 316 -13.57 -22.95 -8.71
CA ARG A 316 -13.25 -24.19 -7.97
C ARG A 316 -11.82 -24.68 -8.23
N GLY A 317 -11.08 -24.02 -9.12
CA GLY A 317 -9.72 -24.39 -9.48
C GLY A 317 -9.62 -25.50 -10.52
N HIS A 318 -10.71 -25.86 -11.20
CA HIS A 318 -10.63 -26.79 -12.34
C HIS A 318 -9.98 -26.10 -13.53
N TRP A 319 -9.26 -26.87 -14.34
CA TRP A 319 -8.63 -26.38 -15.56
C TRP A 319 -9.70 -26.17 -16.65
N MET A 320 -9.63 -25.03 -17.35
CA MET A 320 -10.56 -24.71 -18.45
C MET A 320 -9.85 -24.69 -19.80
N ALA A 321 -8.72 -23.97 -19.87
CA ALA A 321 -7.96 -23.83 -21.10
C ALA A 321 -6.50 -23.49 -20.81
N ASP A 322 -5.62 -23.83 -21.74
CA ASP A 322 -4.25 -23.32 -21.74
C ASP A 322 -4.22 -21.88 -22.24
N ASP A 323 -3.34 -21.07 -21.65
CA ASP A 323 -3.01 -19.76 -22.19
C ASP A 323 -1.91 -19.92 -23.26
N GLY A 324 -2.25 -19.67 -24.53
CA GLY A 324 -1.28 -19.73 -25.62
C GLY A 324 -1.82 -19.16 -26.92
N PRO A 325 -0.94 -18.73 -27.85
CA PRO A 325 -1.32 -18.17 -29.15
C PRO A 325 -2.11 -19.17 -30.02
N ASN A 326 -2.00 -20.47 -29.72
CA ASN A 326 -2.75 -21.56 -30.36
C ASN A 326 -3.92 -22.09 -29.51
N GLY A 327 -4.34 -21.35 -28.47
CA GLY A 327 -5.41 -21.75 -27.53
C GLY A 327 -6.81 -21.89 -28.16
N GLY A 328 -6.96 -21.67 -29.47
CA GLY A 328 -8.17 -22.01 -30.23
C GLY A 328 -8.42 -23.52 -30.34
N GLY A 329 -7.42 -24.36 -30.07
CA GLY A 329 -7.61 -25.80 -29.93
C GLY A 329 -8.04 -26.17 -28.51
N CYS A 330 -9.30 -25.93 -28.14
CA CYS A 330 -9.90 -26.73 -27.08
C CYS A 330 -9.75 -28.19 -27.51
N GLY A 331 -8.92 -28.95 -26.79
CA GLY A 331 -8.80 -30.37 -27.02
C GLY A 331 -10.20 -30.95 -27.03
N ASN A 332 -10.55 -31.63 -28.12
CA ASN A 332 -11.74 -32.47 -28.18
C ASN A 332 -11.75 -33.32 -26.90
N VAL A 333 -12.61 -32.95 -25.96
CA VAL A 333 -13.09 -33.87 -24.94
C VAL A 333 -13.70 -34.98 -25.78
N LYS A 334 -13.03 -36.14 -25.79
CA LYS A 334 -13.42 -37.32 -26.58
C LYS A 334 -14.82 -37.76 -26.13
N GLY A 335 -15.85 -37.15 -26.72
CA GLY A 335 -17.13 -37.80 -26.95
C GLY A 335 -16.90 -38.81 -28.06
N GLY A 336 -16.90 -40.09 -27.71
CA GLY A 336 -16.82 -41.17 -28.69
C GLY A 336 -17.98 -41.06 -29.67
N GLY A 337 -17.65 -40.84 -30.94
CA GLY A 337 -18.60 -40.83 -32.04
C GLY A 337 -17.85 -40.81 -33.36
N ASN A 338 -17.75 -41.99 -33.98
CA ASN A 338 -17.22 -42.17 -35.33
C ASN A 338 -17.97 -41.28 -36.34
N ALA A 339 -17.26 -40.42 -37.07
CA ALA A 339 -17.35 -40.25 -38.53
C ALA A 339 -16.65 -38.97 -38.98
N GLY A 340 -15.78 -39.07 -39.99
CA GLY A 340 -15.41 -37.95 -40.86
C GLY A 340 -13.97 -37.47 -40.73
N GLU A 341 -13.04 -38.17 -41.39
CA GLU A 341 -11.80 -37.58 -41.88
C GLU A 341 -12.10 -36.44 -42.85
N GLY A 342 -11.37 -35.32 -42.75
CA GLY A 342 -11.29 -34.36 -43.83
C GLY A 342 -11.01 -32.93 -43.39
N VAL A 343 -9.81 -32.46 -43.76
CA VAL A 343 -9.43 -31.05 -43.90
C VAL A 343 -9.17 -30.29 -42.60
N MET A 344 -7.88 -30.08 -42.27
CA MET A 344 -7.33 -28.79 -41.79
C MET A 344 -5.81 -28.92 -41.64
N ALA A 345 -5.12 -29.00 -42.77
CA ALA A 345 -3.68 -28.81 -42.88
C ALA A 345 -3.42 -27.63 -43.81
N ALA A 346 -3.70 -26.40 -43.34
CA ALA A 346 -3.17 -25.13 -43.88
C ALA A 346 -3.90 -23.92 -43.24
N ILE A 347 -3.42 -23.43 -42.09
CA ILE A 347 -3.69 -22.03 -41.69
C ILE A 347 -2.35 -21.39 -41.32
N GLY A 348 -1.56 -21.13 -42.36
CA GLY A 348 -0.42 -20.21 -42.36
C GLY A 348 -0.78 -18.91 -43.08
N GLY A 349 -2.00 -18.39 -42.88
CA GLY A 349 -2.51 -17.20 -43.55
C GLY A 349 -2.39 -15.96 -42.66
N ARG A 350 -1.91 -14.85 -43.24
CA ARG A 350 -1.96 -13.50 -42.64
C ARG A 350 -3.38 -13.21 -42.14
N ALA A 351 -3.57 -13.22 -40.83
CA ALA A 351 -4.81 -12.77 -40.23
C ALA A 351 -5.01 -11.27 -40.54
N ARG A 352 -6.14 -10.91 -41.14
CA ARG A 352 -6.49 -9.50 -41.42
C ARG A 352 -6.87 -8.82 -40.10
N LYS A 353 -6.68 -7.50 -40.00
CA LYS A 353 -6.92 -6.68 -38.79
C LYS A 353 -8.29 -6.90 -38.10
N GLY A 354 -9.31 -7.40 -38.84
CA GLY A 354 -10.64 -7.73 -38.29
C GLY A 354 -10.80 -9.14 -37.72
N GLU A 355 -9.92 -10.11 -38.03
CA GLU A 355 -10.03 -11.49 -37.52
C GLU A 355 -9.56 -11.61 -36.06
N TRP A 356 -8.66 -10.74 -35.62
CA TRP A 356 -8.14 -10.76 -34.25
C TRP A 356 -9.12 -10.18 -33.21
N GLU A 357 -9.87 -9.13 -33.55
CA GLU A 357 -10.91 -8.63 -32.65
C GLU A 357 -12.02 -9.68 -32.46
N PHE A 358 -12.31 -10.45 -33.51
CA PHE A 358 -13.24 -11.59 -33.43
C PHE A 358 -12.69 -12.68 -32.51
N SER A 359 -11.38 -13.01 -32.59
CA SER A 359 -10.79 -14.05 -31.75
C SER A 359 -10.67 -13.67 -30.27
N VAL A 360 -10.31 -12.43 -29.93
CA VAL A 360 -10.24 -11.99 -28.52
C VAL A 360 -11.64 -11.93 -27.93
N ARG A 361 -12.63 -11.42 -28.67
CA ARG A 361 -14.02 -11.41 -28.20
C ARG A 361 -14.52 -12.82 -27.97
N GLU A 362 -14.37 -13.73 -28.94
CA GLU A 362 -14.81 -15.11 -28.80
C GLU A 362 -14.09 -15.83 -27.67
N PHE A 363 -12.78 -15.65 -27.56
CA PHE A 363 -11.98 -16.17 -26.44
C PHE A 363 -12.49 -15.67 -25.09
N CYS A 364 -12.70 -14.36 -24.94
CA CYS A 364 -13.26 -13.79 -23.74
C CYS A 364 -14.67 -14.33 -23.47
N MET A 365 -15.52 -14.45 -24.49
CA MET A 365 -16.86 -15.01 -24.31
C MET A 365 -16.80 -16.46 -23.82
N ARG A 366 -15.93 -17.29 -24.41
CA ARG A 366 -15.76 -18.68 -23.97
C ARG A 366 -15.24 -18.78 -22.55
N ILE A 367 -14.17 -18.06 -22.23
CA ILE A 367 -13.62 -18.09 -20.87
C ILE A 367 -14.63 -17.56 -19.84
N LEU A 368 -15.39 -16.53 -20.19
CA LEU A 368 -16.29 -15.87 -19.24
C LEU A 368 -17.63 -16.61 -19.08
N TYR A 369 -18.15 -17.21 -20.14
CA TYR A 369 -19.50 -17.78 -20.18
C TYR A 369 -19.56 -19.29 -20.38
N ASP A 370 -18.51 -19.95 -20.89
CA ASP A 370 -18.52 -21.41 -20.96
C ASP A 370 -18.47 -21.94 -19.53
N GLU A 371 -19.42 -22.82 -19.20
CA GLU A 371 -19.43 -23.48 -17.91
C GLU A 371 -18.26 -24.46 -17.85
N CYS A 372 -17.58 -24.50 -16.71
CA CYS A 372 -16.55 -25.50 -16.49
C CYS A 372 -17.18 -26.89 -16.52
N GLY A 373 -16.78 -27.73 -17.48
CA GLY A 373 -17.34 -29.08 -17.64
C GLY A 373 -17.14 -29.99 -16.43
N GLU A 374 -16.21 -29.69 -15.53
CA GLU A 374 -16.07 -30.40 -14.24
C GLU A 374 -16.99 -29.82 -13.14
N CYS A 375 -17.44 -28.56 -13.28
CA CYS A 375 -18.39 -27.93 -12.36
C CYS A 375 -19.84 -28.28 -12.68
N VAL A 376 -20.15 -28.43 -13.97
CA VAL A 376 -21.43 -28.94 -14.46
C VAL A 376 -21.34 -30.45 -14.32
N GLY A 377 -21.81 -30.99 -13.19
CA GLY A 377 -21.93 -32.43 -13.03
C GLY A 377 -22.74 -33.05 -14.19
N PRO A 378 -22.71 -34.38 -14.36
CA PRO A 378 -23.62 -35.02 -15.30
C PRO A 378 -25.04 -34.55 -14.99
N VAL A 379 -25.72 -33.97 -15.99
CA VAL A 379 -27.13 -33.63 -15.88
C VAL A 379 -27.86 -34.96 -15.73
N GLU A 380 -28.30 -35.27 -14.51
CA GLU A 380 -29.06 -36.49 -14.20
C GLU A 380 -30.42 -36.52 -14.90
#